data_AF-A0A9D4G956-F1
#
_entry.id   AF-A0A9D4G956-F1
#
_cell.length_a   1.000
_cell.length_b   1.000
_cell.length_c   1.000
_cell.angle_alpha   90.00
_cell.angle_beta   90.00
_cell.angle_gamma   90.00
#
_symmetry.space_group_name_H-M   'P 1'
#
loop_
_entity.id
_entity.type
_entity.pdbx_description
1 polymer ?
#
loop_
_entity_poly.entity_id
_entity_poly.type
_entity_poly.pdbx_seq_one_letter_code
_entity_poly.pdbx_strand_id
1 'polypeptide(L)' 'MARAISDAAVFLVFMSVDYSKDQDCVTLFKYAKLTLRKPLVVVAVGENFEWQKGPLGMLLTDMVWR' A
#
# COMPACT_ATOMS: atom_id res chain seq x y z
N MET A 1 6.34 -14.95 3.64
CA MET A 1 5.49 -13.75 3.58
C MET A 1 4.30 -13.89 2.62
N ALA A 2 4.49 -14.37 1.37
CA ALA A 2 3.39 -14.48 0.39
C ALA A 2 2.16 -15.26 0.87
N ARG A 3 2.35 -16.39 1.56
CA ARG A 3 1.24 -17.22 2.10
C ARG A 3 0.43 -16.48 3.18
N ALA A 4 1.10 -15.77 4.09
CA ALA A 4 0.42 -15.00 5.13
C ALA A 4 -0.46 -13.89 4.56
N ILE A 5 0.01 -13.20 3.50
CA ILE A 5 -0.78 -12.17 2.81
C ILE A 5 -1.93 -12.81 2.03
N SER A 6 -1.69 -13.96 1.40
CA SER A 6 -2.72 -14.71 0.69
C SER A 6 -3.86 -15.17 1.60
N ASP A 7 -3.56 -15.59 2.82
CA ASP A 7 -4.58 -16.10 3.76
C ASP A 7 -5.26 -14.96 4.54
N ALA A 8 -4.67 -13.76 4.57
CA ALA A 8 -5.23 -12.60 5.27
C ALA A 8 -6.52 -12.06 4.60
N ALA A 9 -7.48 -11.61 5.39
CA ALA A 9 -8.72 -11.02 4.87
C ALA A 9 -8.53 -9.59 4.34
N VAL A 10 -7.62 -8.82 4.96
CA VAL A 10 -7.37 -7.40 4.66
C VAL A 10 -5.86 -7.15 4.70
N PHE A 11 -5.38 -6.23 3.86
CA PHE A 11 -4.01 -5.75 3.89
C PHE A 11 -3.97 -4.33 4.47
N LEU A 12 -3.45 -4.20 5.69
CA LEU A 12 -3.22 -2.92 6.36
C LEU A 12 -1.80 -2.43 6.08
N VAL A 13 -1.65 -1.19 5.63
CA VAL A 13 -0.35 -0.58 5.37
C VAL A 13 -0.26 0.81 6.00
N PHE A 14 0.84 1.07 6.69
CA PHE A 14 1.21 2.40 7.17
C PHE A 14 2.07 3.07 6.13
N MET A 15 1.47 3.95 5.34
CA MET A 15 2.11 4.62 4.21
C MET A 15 2.83 5.87 4.68
N SER A 16 4.16 5.85 4.60
CA SER A 16 5.03 7.00 4.81
C SER A 16 5.89 7.27 3.57
N VAL A 17 6.61 8.40 3.55
CA VAL A 17 7.58 8.68 2.48
C VAL A 17 8.67 7.61 2.43
N ASP A 18 9.18 7.15 3.58
CA ASP A 18 10.22 6.11 3.62
C ASP A 18 9.70 4.76 3.13
N TYR A 19 8.46 4.39 3.51
CA TYR A 19 7.80 3.20 2.96
C TYR A 19 7.72 3.25 1.43
N SER A 20 7.42 4.43 0.87
CA SER A 20 7.28 4.61 -0.58
C SER A 20 8.60 4.52 -1.36
N LYS A 21 9.74 4.71 -0.67
CA LYS A 21 11.09 4.66 -1.24
C LYS A 21 11.73 3.28 -1.11
N ASP A 22 11.27 2.46 -0.16
CA ASP A 22 11.77 1.10 0.03
C ASP A 22 11.20 0.14 -1.03
N GLN A 23 12.09 -0.50 -1.79
CA GLN A 23 11.72 -1.35 -2.91
C GLN A 23 10.99 -2.63 -2.48
N ASP A 24 11.33 -3.18 -1.31
CA ASP A 24 10.70 -4.39 -0.80
C ASP A 24 9.27 -4.08 -0.33
N CYS A 25 9.08 -2.96 0.38
CA CYS A 25 7.77 -2.44 0.76
C CYS A 25 6.86 -2.18 -0.45
N VAL A 26 7.40 -1.53 -1.49
CA VAL A 26 6.67 -1.24 -2.73
C VAL A 26 6.30 -2.53 -3.47
N THR A 27 7.21 -3.51 -3.55
CA THR A 27 6.98 -4.79 -4.22
C THR A 27 5.89 -5.57 -3.50
N LEU A 28 5.93 -5.62 -2.16
CA LEU A 28 4.93 -6.28 -1.35
C LEU A 28 3.55 -5.64 -1.49
N PHE A 29 3.48 -4.31 -1.46
CA PHE A 29 2.23 -3.56 -1.67
C PHE A 29 1.63 -3.86 -3.04
N LYS A 30 2.44 -3.81 -4.11
CA LYS A 30 1.99 -4.13 -5.47
C LYS A 30 1.47 -5.54 -5.58
N TYR A 31 2.13 -6.52 -4.97
CA TYR A 31 1.66 -7.90 -4.94
C TYR A 31 0.31 -8.04 -4.23
N ALA A 32 0.15 -7.43 -3.05
CA ALA A 32 -1.11 -7.46 -2.30
C ALA A 32 -2.27 -6.80 -3.08
N LYS A 33 -2.03 -5.63 -3.70
CA LYS A 33 -3.06 -4.89 -4.44
C LYS A 33 -3.35 -5.46 -5.82
N LEU A 34 -2.33 -5.65 -6.66
CA LEU A 34 -2.51 -5.96 -8.08
C LEU A 34 -2.68 -7.45 -8.33
N THR A 35 -1.92 -8.29 -7.62
CA THR A 35 -1.94 -9.74 -7.81
C THR A 35 -3.03 -10.39 -6.97
N LEU A 36 -3.04 -10.13 -5.67
CA LEU A 36 -3.99 -10.77 -4.75
C LEU A 36 -5.32 -10.02 -4.61
N ARG A 37 -5.40 -8.77 -5.10
CA ARG A 37 -6.59 -7.90 -5.02
C ARG A 37 -7.19 -7.83 -3.62
N LYS A 38 -6.31 -7.79 -2.60
CA LYS A 38 -6.74 -7.73 -1.21
C LYS A 38 -7.47 -6.42 -0.94
N PRO A 39 -8.57 -6.42 -0.16
CA PRO A 39 -9.09 -5.19 0.42
C PRO A 39 -7.98 -4.48 1.20
N LEU A 40 -7.83 -3.18 0.96
CA LEU A 40 -6.73 -2.37 1.50
C LEU A 40 -7.24 -1.41 2.56
N VAL A 41 -6.50 -1.28 3.65
CA VAL A 41 -6.61 -0.16 4.58
C VAL A 41 -5.26 0.54 4.57
N VAL A 42 -5.25 1.80 4.13
CA VAL A 42 -4.03 2.60 4.11
C VAL A 42 -4.13 3.63 5.23
N VAL A 43 -3.13 3.65 6.10
CA VAL A 43 -2.98 4.66 7.14
C VAL A 43 -1.81 5.53 6.73
N ALA A 44 -2.08 6.81 6.43
CA ALA A 44 -1.02 7.75 6.10
C ALA A 44 -0.26 8.12 7.39
N VAL A 45 1.06 7.99 7.41
CA VAL A 45 1.92 8.26 8.57
C VAL A 45 3.03 9.23 8.18
N GLY A 46 3.22 10.25 9.03
CA GLY A 46 4.20 11.32 8.84
C GLY A 46 3.54 12.67 8.53
N GLU A 47 4.37 13.69 8.38
CA GLU A 47 3.93 15.08 8.17
C GLU A 47 3.75 15.42 6.68
N ASN A 48 4.33 14.63 5.78
CA ASN A 48 4.31 14.83 4.34
C ASN A 48 3.72 13.65 3.57
N PHE A 49 2.90 13.95 2.54
CA PHE A 49 2.20 12.96 1.73
C PHE A 49 2.71 12.91 0.28
N GLU A 50 4.00 13.17 0.06
CA GLU A 50 4.60 13.22 -1.30
C GLU A 50 4.45 11.91 -2.07
N TRP A 51 4.35 10.78 -1.37
CA TRP A 51 4.11 9.46 -1.95
C TRP A 51 2.82 9.39 -2.79
N GLN A 52 1.86 10.30 -2.56
CA GLN A 52 0.63 10.41 -3.36
C GLN A 52 0.89 10.84 -4.81
N LYS A 53 1.98 11.54 -5.09
CA LYS A 53 2.35 11.95 -6.46
C LYS A 53 3.06 10.84 -7.24
N GLY A 54 3.53 9.80 -6.53
CA GLY A 54 4.28 8.70 -7.10
C GLY A 54 3.42 7.53 -7.58
N PRO A 55 4.07 6.42 -8.00
CA PRO A 55 3.38 5.21 -8.47
C PRO A 55 2.39 4.63 -7.45
N LEU A 56 2.72 4.69 -6.16
CA LEU A 56 1.83 4.20 -5.11
C LEU A 56 0.55 5.04 -4.99
N GLY A 57 0.67 6.37 -5.10
CA GLY A 57 -0.47 7.27 -5.08
C GLY A 57 -1.43 7.03 -6.25
N MET A 58 -0.90 6.84 -7.47
CA MET A 58 -1.72 6.47 -8.63
C MET A 58 -2.50 5.18 -8.38
N LEU A 59 -1.85 4.19 -7.76
CA LEU A 59 -2.47 2.92 -7.37
C LEU A 59 -3.49 3.07 -6.24
N LEU A 60 -3.65 4.22 -5.61
CA LEU A 60 -4.61 4.44 -4.53
C LEU A 60 -5.75 5.40 -4.92
N THR A 61 -5.78 5.86 -6.17
CA THR A 61 -6.78 6.82 -6.68
C THR A 61 -8.21 6.28 -6.60
N ASP A 62 -8.38 4.97 -6.69
CA ASP A 62 -9.66 4.26 -6.59
C ASP A 62 -10.15 4.09 -5.15
N MET A 63 -9.32 4.40 -4.16
CA MET A 63 -9.68 4.27 -2.76
C MET A 63 -10.45 5.50 -2.29
N VAL A 64 -11.71 5.30 -1.92
CA VAL A 64 -12.53 6.35 -1.31
C VAL A 64 -12.15 6.46 0.16
N TRP A 65 -11.45 7.53 0.51
CA TRP A 65 -11.25 7.94 1.90
C TRP A 65 -12.57 8.51 2.41
N ARG A 66 -13.32 7.74 3.21
CA ARG A 66 -14.51 8.22 3.92
C ARG A 66 -14.20 8.46 5.38
#